data_AF-X1AL01-F1
#
_entry.id   AF-X1AL01-F1
#
_cell.length_a   1.000
_cell.length_b   1.000
_cell.length_c   1.000
_cell.angle_alpha   90.00
_cell.angle_beta   90.00
_cell.angle_gamma   90.00
#
_symmetry.space_group_name_H-M   'P 1'
#
loop_
_entity.id
_entity.type
_entity.pdbx_description
1 polymer ?
#
loop_
_entity_poly.entity_id
_entity_poly.type
_entity_poly.pdbx_seq_one_letter_code
_entity_poly.pdbx_strand_id
1 'polypeptide(L)'
;IIERLGKFSGETIVLGCLMEVAPKEFKERWEGRSIAIKNMNEIDSFFPEFNIKYKEIPVGNTPINSKNIYKTISPEVFLKQRLSMALSPAMVGDKIYSYLHRKKKENYQTTFIWVSAGCPNNCSFCAERKVIGKPISRQINEIVDEYKKLIGEGKRNFEFIGDDVGSYGLDINTSLPELIAKLNMVDCNYKVNWVVKHIHPKFIIKYKDDLIHIAKSGKIKEIICCFQSGSNRLLELMNRQHTIEEVIETLKDIRQALPKIKLATNIIVGFPTETNEEFNQTLLVFDKVYFDRVHMIKYYDAEGSDSRLIIPKITDESIASRIKTAKKFFKQRGIYFQTRD
;
A
#
# COMPACT_ATOMS: atom_id res chain seq x y z
N ILE A 1 18.63 13.01 11.47
CA ILE A 1 19.08 13.10 10.04
C ILE A 1 19.46 14.52 9.69
N ILE A 2 18.57 15.49 9.93
CA ILE A 2 18.80 16.93 9.71
C ILE A 2 20.13 17.42 10.31
N GLU A 3 20.40 17.17 11.59
CA GLU A 3 21.68 17.55 12.23
C GLU A 3 22.92 16.96 11.55
N ARG A 4 22.80 15.75 10.97
CA ARG A 4 23.90 15.12 10.24
C ARG A 4 24.15 15.81 8.90
N LEU A 5 23.11 16.36 8.27
CA LEU A 5 23.21 17.07 7.00
C LEU A 5 23.76 18.48 7.16
N GLY A 6 23.60 19.10 8.33
CA GLY A 6 24.16 20.43 8.64
C GLY A 6 25.69 20.53 8.59
N LYS A 7 26.41 19.41 8.41
CA LYS A 7 27.86 19.38 8.22
C LYS A 7 28.31 19.65 6.78
N PHE A 8 27.39 19.62 5.82
CA PHE A 8 27.68 19.90 4.42
C PHE A 8 27.45 21.39 4.13
N SER A 9 28.23 21.96 3.22
CA SER A 9 28.14 23.39 2.82
C SER A 9 26.95 23.71 1.90
N GLY A 10 26.18 22.70 1.50
CA GLY A 10 25.00 22.87 0.67
C GLY A 10 23.77 23.25 1.49
N GLU A 11 22.82 23.89 0.83
CA GLU A 11 21.53 24.15 1.44
C GLU A 11 20.73 22.85 1.58
N THR A 12 20.18 22.62 2.77
CA THR A 12 19.30 21.48 3.02
C THR A 12 17.85 21.90 2.73
N ILE A 13 17.16 21.14 1.90
CA ILE A 13 15.72 21.28 1.63
C ILE A 13 15.04 20.01 2.13
N VAL A 14 14.04 20.14 2.99
CA VAL A 14 13.31 18.99 3.51
C VAL A 14 12.06 18.72 2.67
N LEU A 15 11.98 17.52 2.12
CA LEU A 15 10.82 17.02 1.39
C LEU A 15 10.14 15.91 2.19
N GLY A 16 8.83 15.99 2.40
CA GLY A 16 8.13 14.90 3.08
C GLY A 16 6.70 15.20 3.50
N CYS A 17 6.04 14.17 4.02
CA CYS A 17 4.67 14.25 4.51
C CYS A 17 4.55 14.93 5.88
N LEU A 18 5.62 14.94 6.70
CA LEU A 18 5.56 15.39 8.10
C LEU A 18 5.07 16.84 8.24
N MET A 19 5.34 17.68 7.24
CA MET A 19 4.88 19.07 7.18
C MET A 19 3.35 19.19 7.23
N GLU A 20 2.65 18.21 6.68
CA GLU A 20 1.20 18.14 6.61
C GLU A 20 0.62 17.26 7.73
N VAL A 21 1.32 16.18 8.07
CA VAL A 21 0.90 15.25 9.12
C VAL A 21 1.05 15.88 10.51
N ALA A 22 2.13 16.58 10.77
CA ALA A 22 2.50 17.06 12.10
C ALA A 22 3.22 18.42 11.97
N PRO A 23 2.49 19.49 11.57
CA PRO A 23 3.09 20.79 11.26
C PRO A 23 3.78 21.44 12.46
N LYS A 24 3.32 21.18 13.69
CA LYS A 24 3.96 21.71 14.90
C LYS A 24 5.28 21.00 15.16
N GLU A 25 5.25 19.67 15.20
CA GLU A 25 6.43 18.83 15.34
C GLU A 25 7.48 19.08 14.24
N PHE A 26 7.02 19.37 13.02
CA PHE A 26 7.89 19.74 11.91
C PHE A 26 8.60 21.08 12.17
N LYS A 27 7.85 22.13 12.54
CA LYS A 27 8.41 23.46 12.81
C LYS A 27 9.37 23.49 13.99
N GLU A 28 9.12 22.68 15.02
CA GLU A 28 10.05 22.52 16.15
C GLU A 28 11.40 21.90 15.74
N ARG A 29 11.45 21.17 14.61
CA ARG A 29 12.64 20.45 14.15
C ARG A 29 13.29 21.06 12.92
N TRP A 30 12.59 21.92 12.19
CA TRP A 30 13.04 22.47 10.92
C TRP A 30 12.38 23.83 10.61
N GLU A 31 13.22 24.85 10.45
CA GLU A 31 12.81 26.21 10.04
C GLU A 31 13.30 26.58 8.63
N GLY A 32 14.05 25.70 7.96
CA GLY A 32 14.60 25.95 6.63
C GLY A 32 13.58 25.72 5.51
N ARG A 33 14.03 25.84 4.26
CA ARG A 33 13.15 25.60 3.11
C ARG A 33 12.71 24.13 3.03
N SER A 34 11.52 23.92 2.49
CA SER A 34 10.90 22.62 2.48
C SER A 34 9.76 22.54 1.47
N ILE A 35 9.45 21.34 0.99
CA ILE A 35 8.44 21.09 -0.04
C ILE A 35 7.47 20.01 0.48
N ALA A 36 6.19 20.36 0.56
CA ALA A 36 5.14 19.43 0.93
C ALA A 36 4.78 18.49 -0.23
N ILE A 37 4.32 17.27 0.07
CA ILE A 37 4.01 16.27 -0.97
C ILE A 37 2.93 16.76 -1.96
N LYS A 38 1.85 17.36 -1.46
CA LYS A 38 0.78 17.95 -2.28
C LYS A 38 1.26 19.08 -3.21
N ASN A 39 2.42 19.68 -2.93
CA ASN A 39 2.98 20.83 -3.65
C ASN A 39 4.25 20.45 -4.42
N MET A 40 4.39 19.20 -4.85
CA MET A 40 5.61 18.71 -5.50
C MET A 40 6.05 19.54 -6.72
N ASN A 41 5.11 20.17 -7.42
CA ASN A 41 5.41 21.06 -8.55
C ASN A 41 6.24 22.31 -8.16
N GLU A 42 6.27 22.68 -6.88
CA GLU A 42 7.13 23.77 -6.39
C GLU A 42 8.61 23.44 -6.53
N ILE A 43 9.00 22.16 -6.67
CA ILE A 43 10.41 21.78 -6.86
C ILE A 43 11.08 22.53 -8.02
N ASP A 44 10.32 22.90 -9.05
CA ASP A 44 10.81 23.67 -10.19
C ASP A 44 11.26 25.10 -9.82
N SER A 45 10.69 25.69 -8.76
CA SER A 45 11.14 27.00 -8.26
C SER A 45 12.39 26.91 -7.40
N PHE A 46 12.66 25.74 -6.82
CA PHE A 46 13.89 25.47 -6.08
C PHE A 46 15.08 25.21 -7.01
N PHE A 47 14.80 24.67 -8.20
CA PHE A 47 15.81 24.31 -9.20
C PHE A 47 15.44 24.87 -10.59
N PRO A 48 15.48 26.21 -10.76
CA PRO A 48 15.11 26.86 -12.02
C PRO A 48 15.98 26.42 -13.21
N GLU A 49 17.18 25.91 -12.95
CA GLU A 49 18.15 25.40 -13.93
C GLU A 49 17.82 24.00 -14.47
N PHE A 50 16.82 23.31 -13.93
CA PHE A 50 16.41 22.01 -14.47
C PHE A 50 15.97 22.14 -15.93
N ASN A 51 16.65 21.37 -16.81
CA ASN A 51 16.36 21.28 -18.24
C ASN A 51 14.98 20.68 -18.52
N ILE A 52 14.51 19.79 -17.66
CA ILE A 52 13.17 19.19 -17.71
C ILE A 52 12.49 19.57 -16.41
N LYS A 53 11.35 20.26 -16.51
CA LYS A 53 10.58 20.67 -15.32
C LYS A 53 9.87 19.47 -14.73
N TYR A 54 9.78 19.39 -13.41
CA TYR A 54 9.08 18.34 -12.69
C TYR A 54 7.63 18.20 -13.18
N LYS A 55 6.94 19.31 -13.40
CA LYS A 55 5.58 19.32 -13.94
C LYS A 55 5.45 18.69 -15.34
N GLU A 56 6.55 18.61 -16.08
CA GLU A 56 6.63 18.01 -17.42
C GLU A 56 7.06 16.54 -17.37
N ILE A 57 7.53 16.07 -16.21
CA ILE A 57 7.88 14.66 -16.01
C ILE A 57 6.58 13.86 -16.00
N PRO A 58 6.39 12.94 -16.95
CA PRO A 58 5.20 12.11 -16.96
C PRO A 58 5.15 11.28 -15.67
N VAL A 59 3.94 11.11 -15.17
CA VAL A 59 3.64 10.28 -14.01
C VAL A 59 4.29 8.91 -14.18
N GLY A 60 5.38 8.69 -13.45
CA GLY A 60 6.32 7.62 -13.74
C GLY A 60 5.76 6.25 -13.36
N ASN A 61 5.21 5.53 -14.33
CA ASN A 61 5.10 4.08 -14.27
C ASN A 61 6.48 3.49 -14.49
N THR A 62 7.32 3.60 -13.45
CA THR A 62 8.68 3.07 -13.51
C THR A 62 8.55 1.53 -13.59
N PRO A 63 8.91 0.89 -14.71
CA PRO A 63 9.25 -0.52 -14.63
C PRO A 63 10.43 -0.56 -13.67
N ILE A 64 10.22 -1.09 -12.46
CA ILE A 64 11.36 -1.48 -11.65
C ILE A 64 11.97 -2.63 -12.43
N ASN A 65 12.87 -2.31 -13.36
CA ASN A 65 13.95 -3.18 -13.75
C ASN A 65 14.68 -3.42 -12.45
N SER A 66 14.22 -4.43 -11.69
CA SER A 66 14.84 -4.90 -10.47
C SER A 66 16.18 -5.53 -10.85
N LYS A 67 17.10 -4.74 -11.40
CA LYS A 67 18.49 -4.82 -11.00
C LYS A 67 18.46 -4.40 -9.54
N ASN A 68 18.17 -5.37 -8.66
CA ASN A 68 18.19 -5.28 -7.20
C ASN A 68 18.61 -3.89 -6.71
N ILE A 69 17.71 -3.12 -6.09
CA ILE A 69 18.09 -1.87 -5.41
C ILE A 69 19.19 -2.13 -4.35
N TYR A 70 19.40 -3.39 -3.97
CA TYR A 70 20.52 -3.89 -3.17
C TYR A 70 21.88 -4.06 -3.90
N LYS A 71 21.98 -3.81 -5.21
CA LYS A 71 23.26 -3.89 -5.97
C LYS A 71 24.10 -2.62 -5.88
N THR A 72 23.57 -1.53 -5.33
CA THR A 72 24.31 -0.28 -5.06
C THR A 72 24.75 -0.16 -3.60
N ILE A 73 24.85 -1.29 -2.90
CA ILE A 73 25.55 -1.35 -1.62
C ILE A 73 27.04 -1.47 -1.95
N SER A 74 27.84 -0.46 -1.63
CA SER A 74 29.30 -0.54 -1.80
C SER A 74 29.84 -1.79 -1.07
N PRO A 75 30.95 -2.40 -1.54
CA PRO A 75 31.53 -3.57 -0.89
C PRO A 75 31.72 -3.41 0.62
N GLU A 76 32.00 -2.20 1.09
CA GLU A 76 32.15 -1.85 2.50
C GLU A 76 30.84 -1.94 3.30
N VAL A 77 29.72 -1.44 2.75
CA VAL A 77 28.41 -1.53 3.42
C VAL A 77 27.91 -2.97 3.42
N PHE A 78 28.22 -3.75 2.38
CA PHE A 78 27.94 -5.18 2.32
C PHE A 78 28.71 -5.97 3.40
N LEU A 79 29.99 -5.65 3.60
CA LEU A 79 30.82 -6.27 4.62
C LEU A 79 30.38 -5.90 6.04
N LYS A 80 30.04 -4.62 6.28
CA LYS A 80 29.47 -4.15 7.56
C LYS A 80 28.14 -4.82 7.88
N GLN A 81 27.24 -4.99 6.90
CA GLN A 81 25.99 -5.72 7.08
C GLN A 81 26.23 -7.19 7.42
N ARG A 82 27.22 -7.84 6.77
CA ARG A 82 27.56 -9.24 7.07
C ARG A 82 28.19 -9.42 8.45
N LEU A 83 29.05 -8.50 8.87
CA LEU A 83 29.64 -8.49 10.21
C LEU A 83 28.57 -8.24 11.29
N SER A 84 27.63 -7.32 11.06
CA SER A 84 26.50 -7.13 11.98
C SER A 84 25.53 -8.31 11.99
N MET A 85 25.44 -9.06 10.88
CA MET A 85 24.60 -10.26 10.76
C MET A 85 25.21 -11.52 11.38
N ALA A 86 26.54 -11.57 11.58
CA ALA A 86 27.21 -12.71 12.24
C ALA A 86 26.86 -12.82 13.74
N LEU A 87 26.24 -11.79 14.33
CA LEU A 87 25.87 -11.73 15.74
C LEU A 87 24.44 -12.27 16.04
N SER A 88 23.72 -12.80 15.05
CA SER A 88 22.37 -13.35 15.21
C SER A 88 22.19 -14.68 14.45
N PRO A 89 22.47 -15.83 15.08
CA PRO A 89 22.37 -17.15 14.46
C PRO A 89 20.98 -17.48 13.91
N ALA A 90 19.92 -16.99 14.57
CA ALA A 90 18.53 -17.24 14.18
C ALA A 90 18.16 -16.56 12.84
N MET A 91 18.65 -15.34 12.59
CA MET A 91 18.38 -14.62 11.34
C MET A 91 19.14 -15.20 10.14
N VAL A 92 20.29 -15.85 10.39
CA VAL A 92 21.07 -16.54 9.35
C VAL A 92 20.31 -17.78 8.86
N GLY A 93 19.71 -18.55 9.77
CA GLY A 93 18.89 -19.71 9.42
C GLY A 93 17.69 -19.36 8.54
N ASP A 94 16.90 -18.35 8.94
CA ASP A 94 15.71 -17.92 8.18
C ASP A 94 16.07 -17.38 6.77
N LYS A 95 17.21 -16.71 6.64
CA LYS A 95 17.68 -16.21 5.33
C LYS A 95 18.27 -17.30 4.45
N ILE A 96 19.02 -18.26 5.02
CA ILE A 96 19.52 -19.42 4.28
C ILE A 96 18.34 -20.27 3.80
N TYR A 97 17.36 -20.50 4.66
CA TYR A 97 16.10 -21.16 4.28
C TYR A 97 15.39 -20.41 3.15
N SER A 98 15.21 -19.09 3.28
CA SER A 98 14.62 -18.24 2.24
C SER A 98 15.40 -18.26 0.93
N TYR A 99 16.74 -18.34 0.98
CA TYR A 99 17.62 -18.38 -0.18
C TYR A 99 17.62 -19.74 -0.88
N LEU A 100 17.71 -20.84 -0.11
CA LEU A 100 17.69 -22.22 -0.63
C LEU A 100 16.32 -22.61 -1.18
N HIS A 101 15.24 -22.14 -0.55
CA HIS A 101 13.87 -22.33 -1.04
C HIS A 101 13.39 -21.22 -1.99
N ARG A 102 14.28 -20.33 -2.42
CA ARG A 102 14.00 -19.40 -3.51
C ARG A 102 13.95 -20.19 -4.80
N LYS A 103 12.77 -20.78 -5.11
CA LYS A 103 12.45 -21.17 -6.49
C LYS A 103 12.86 -19.99 -7.38
N LYS A 104 13.63 -20.26 -8.44
CA LYS A 104 13.95 -19.31 -9.51
C LYS A 104 12.63 -18.62 -9.86
N LYS A 105 12.36 -17.44 -9.30
CA LYS A 105 11.25 -16.62 -9.75
C LYS A 105 11.68 -16.30 -11.16
N GLU A 106 10.99 -16.85 -12.16
CA GLU A 106 10.96 -16.26 -13.48
C GLU A 106 10.94 -14.74 -13.29
N ASN A 107 11.73 -14.00 -14.05
CA ASN A 107 11.87 -12.55 -13.92
C ASN A 107 10.50 -11.85 -14.01
N TYR A 108 9.73 -11.84 -12.92
CA TYR A 108 8.45 -11.17 -12.77
C TYR A 108 8.81 -9.70 -12.57
N GLN A 109 9.12 -9.04 -13.68
CA GLN A 109 9.21 -7.60 -13.70
C GLN A 109 7.79 -7.06 -13.58
N THR A 110 7.39 -6.71 -12.36
CA THR A 110 6.16 -5.95 -12.13
C THR A 110 6.32 -4.56 -12.75
N THR A 111 5.33 -4.18 -13.56
CA THR A 111 5.19 -2.83 -14.10
C THR A 111 4.05 -2.15 -13.34
N PHE A 112 4.28 -0.97 -12.79
CA PHE A 112 3.22 -0.25 -12.10
C PHE A 112 2.33 0.48 -13.10
N ILE A 113 1.04 0.54 -12.79
CA ILE A 113 0.07 1.40 -13.46
C ILE A 113 -0.50 2.32 -12.40
N TRP A 114 0.03 3.53 -12.31
CA TRP A 114 -0.49 4.58 -11.45
C TRP A 114 -1.80 5.08 -12.06
N VAL A 115 -2.91 4.90 -11.32
CA VAL A 115 -4.25 5.26 -11.78
C VAL A 115 -4.79 6.54 -11.15
N SER A 116 -4.46 6.79 -9.87
CA SER A 116 -4.93 7.96 -9.13
C SER A 116 -4.01 8.31 -7.98
N ALA A 117 -4.06 9.57 -7.55
CA ALA A 117 -3.47 10.08 -6.32
C ALA A 117 -4.58 10.59 -5.39
N GLY A 118 -4.32 10.59 -4.08
CA GLY A 118 -5.28 11.04 -3.09
C GLY A 118 -6.40 10.03 -2.83
N CYS A 119 -7.23 10.33 -1.83
CA CYS A 119 -8.22 9.39 -1.32
C CYS A 119 -9.51 10.13 -0.89
N PRO A 120 -10.71 9.63 -1.22
CA PRO A 120 -11.96 10.30 -0.85
C PRO A 120 -12.34 10.02 0.61
N ASN A 121 -11.66 9.08 1.27
CA ASN A 121 -12.05 8.57 2.59
C ASN A 121 -11.47 9.45 3.70
N ASN A 122 -12.24 9.64 4.77
CA ASN A 122 -11.81 10.38 5.96
C ASN A 122 -11.52 9.46 7.14
N CYS A 123 -10.75 8.39 6.93
CA CYS A 123 -10.45 7.42 7.98
C CYS A 123 -9.72 8.11 9.14
N SER A 124 -10.18 7.90 10.38
CA SER A 124 -9.68 8.67 11.54
C SER A 124 -8.20 8.44 11.84
N PHE A 125 -7.63 7.30 11.44
CA PHE A 125 -6.21 6.97 11.60
C PHE A 125 -5.32 7.47 10.44
N CYS A 126 -5.90 7.92 9.33
CA CYS A 126 -5.16 8.13 8.09
C CYS A 126 -4.71 9.59 7.96
N ALA A 127 -3.40 9.79 7.76
CA ALA A 127 -2.87 11.12 7.46
C ALA A 127 -2.78 11.40 5.94
N GLU A 128 -2.90 10.37 5.09
CA GLU A 128 -2.72 10.45 3.63
C GLU A 128 -3.60 11.54 2.99
N ARG A 129 -4.87 11.63 3.39
CA ARG A 129 -5.79 12.65 2.85
C ARG A 129 -5.32 14.08 3.16
N LYS A 130 -4.67 14.30 4.30
CA LYS A 130 -4.08 15.63 4.64
C LYS A 130 -2.81 15.89 3.83
N VAL A 131 -2.03 14.84 3.56
CA VAL A 131 -0.74 14.91 2.86
C VAL A 131 -0.88 15.08 1.36
N ILE A 132 -1.76 14.30 0.73
CA ILE A 132 -1.93 14.24 -0.74
C ILE A 132 -3.16 15.02 -1.18
N GLY A 133 -4.27 14.94 -0.43
CA GLY A 133 -5.52 15.65 -0.73
C GLY A 133 -6.65 14.76 -1.22
N LYS A 134 -7.59 15.40 -1.93
CA LYS A 134 -8.74 14.74 -2.58
C LYS A 134 -8.27 13.87 -3.75
N PRO A 135 -9.08 12.89 -4.18
CA PRO A 135 -8.75 12.07 -5.36
C PRO A 135 -8.51 12.92 -6.59
N ILE A 136 -7.45 12.57 -7.31
CA ILE A 136 -7.12 13.06 -8.65
C ILE A 136 -6.81 11.81 -9.48
N SER A 137 -7.76 11.44 -10.33
CA SER A 137 -7.65 10.30 -11.25
C SER A 137 -6.99 10.74 -12.55
N ARG A 138 -6.16 9.87 -13.12
CA ARG A 138 -5.68 10.05 -14.49
C ARG A 138 -6.79 9.77 -15.49
N GLN A 139 -6.75 10.41 -16.65
CA GLN A 139 -7.75 10.18 -17.69
C GLN A 139 -7.65 8.75 -18.23
N ILE A 140 -8.79 8.13 -18.48
CA ILE A 140 -8.85 6.73 -18.92
C ILE A 140 -8.04 6.48 -20.21
N ASN A 141 -8.11 7.41 -21.16
CA ASN A 141 -7.39 7.31 -22.43
C ASN A 141 -5.87 7.41 -22.25
N GLU A 142 -5.39 8.24 -21.31
CA GLU A 142 -3.96 8.33 -21.00
C GLU A 142 -3.44 7.01 -20.45
N ILE A 143 -4.16 6.39 -19.51
CA ILE A 143 -3.79 5.08 -18.95
C ILE A 143 -3.84 4.00 -20.04
N VAL A 144 -4.87 4.00 -20.88
CA VAL A 144 -5.05 3.01 -21.96
C VAL A 144 -3.94 3.12 -23.00
N ASP A 145 -3.60 4.32 -23.45
CA ASP A 145 -2.55 4.51 -24.46
C ASP A 145 -1.16 4.19 -23.92
N GLU A 146 -0.93 4.50 -22.64
CA GLU A 146 0.28 4.06 -21.95
C GLU A 146 0.33 2.52 -21.83
N TYR A 147 -0.78 1.89 -21.44
CA TYR A 147 -0.87 0.44 -21.33
C TYR A 147 -0.62 -0.28 -22.66
N LYS A 148 -1.16 0.25 -23.77
CA LYS A 148 -0.88 -0.27 -25.13
C LYS A 148 0.61 -0.29 -25.43
N LYS A 149 1.34 0.79 -25.09
CA LYS A 149 2.80 0.85 -25.28
C LYS A 149 3.51 -0.23 -24.46
N LEU A 150 3.18 -0.35 -23.17
CA LEU A 150 3.77 -1.36 -22.28
C LEU A 150 3.49 -2.80 -22.74
N ILE A 151 2.30 -3.08 -23.26
CA ILE A 151 1.97 -4.37 -23.86
C ILE A 151 2.83 -4.62 -25.11
N GLY A 152 3.01 -3.61 -25.98
CA GLY A 152 3.90 -3.66 -27.14
C GLY A 152 5.37 -3.92 -26.78
N GLU A 153 5.83 -3.40 -25.65
CA GLU A 153 7.17 -3.65 -25.09
C GLU A 153 7.34 -5.04 -24.44
N GLY A 154 6.31 -5.89 -24.47
CA GLY A 154 6.37 -7.23 -23.91
C GLY A 154 6.09 -7.32 -22.41
N LYS A 155 5.60 -6.27 -21.75
CA LYS A 155 5.23 -6.32 -20.33
C LYS A 155 3.96 -7.17 -20.12
N ARG A 156 3.97 -8.04 -19.12
CA ARG A 156 2.87 -9.00 -18.85
C ARG A 156 2.43 -9.06 -17.38
N ASN A 157 3.07 -8.31 -16.49
CA ASN A 157 2.76 -8.29 -15.06
C ASN A 157 2.56 -6.86 -14.62
N PHE A 158 1.35 -6.54 -14.16
CA PHE A 158 0.99 -5.17 -13.79
C PHE A 158 0.41 -5.10 -12.37
N GLU A 159 0.80 -4.05 -11.66
CA GLU A 159 0.26 -3.68 -10.35
C GLU A 159 -0.39 -2.30 -10.46
N PHE A 160 -1.69 -2.23 -10.19
CA PHE A 160 -2.42 -0.96 -10.14
C PHE A 160 -2.05 -0.26 -8.83
N ILE A 161 -1.57 0.99 -8.91
CA ILE A 161 -1.13 1.77 -7.75
C ILE A 161 -1.91 3.09 -7.66
N GLY A 162 -2.15 3.48 -6.42
CA GLY A 162 -2.87 4.68 -5.99
C GLY A 162 -3.17 4.56 -4.50
N ASP A 163 -3.52 5.67 -3.85
CA ASP A 163 -3.78 5.70 -2.41
C ASP A 163 -5.07 4.94 -2.04
N ASP A 164 -6.07 4.99 -2.93
CA ASP A 164 -7.22 4.08 -2.94
C ASP A 164 -7.62 3.77 -4.39
N VAL A 165 -7.10 2.66 -4.93
CA VAL A 165 -7.36 2.25 -6.32
C VAL A 165 -8.84 1.99 -6.57
N GLY A 166 -9.59 1.55 -5.55
CA GLY A 166 -11.03 1.33 -5.64
C GLY A 166 -11.81 2.61 -5.93
N SER A 167 -11.25 3.77 -5.57
CA SER A 167 -11.87 5.07 -5.78
C SER A 167 -11.60 5.70 -7.14
N TYR A 168 -10.81 5.04 -8.00
CA TYR A 168 -10.47 5.57 -9.33
C TYR A 168 -11.73 5.94 -10.11
N GLY A 169 -11.69 7.12 -10.73
CA GLY A 169 -12.69 7.61 -11.66
C GLY A 169 -13.83 8.42 -11.05
N LEU A 170 -13.93 8.48 -9.71
CA LEU A 170 -14.99 9.25 -9.04
C LEU A 170 -14.99 10.75 -9.38
N ASP A 171 -13.82 11.31 -9.65
CA ASP A 171 -13.61 12.73 -9.98
C ASP A 171 -13.70 13.03 -11.48
N ILE A 172 -13.75 12.01 -12.34
CA ILE A 172 -13.78 12.14 -13.81
C ILE A 172 -14.90 11.33 -14.48
N ASN A 173 -15.98 11.03 -13.73
CA ASN A 173 -17.18 10.31 -14.20
C ASN A 173 -16.90 8.95 -14.88
N THR A 174 -15.99 8.16 -14.31
CA THR A 174 -15.73 6.76 -14.72
C THR A 174 -15.58 5.87 -13.48
N SER A 175 -15.07 4.66 -13.63
CA SER A 175 -14.88 3.73 -12.51
C SER A 175 -13.70 2.78 -12.74
N LEU A 176 -13.21 2.17 -11.65
CA LEU A 176 -12.19 1.13 -11.72
C LEU A 176 -12.62 -0.05 -12.63
N PRO A 177 -13.85 -0.59 -12.54
CA PRO A 177 -14.32 -1.60 -13.49
C PRO A 177 -14.23 -1.18 -14.96
N GLU A 178 -14.64 0.05 -15.28
CA GLU A 178 -14.59 0.56 -16.65
C GLU A 178 -13.15 0.63 -17.17
N LEU A 179 -12.22 1.14 -16.36
CA LEU A 179 -10.79 1.13 -16.70
C LEU A 179 -10.30 -0.29 -16.98
N ILE A 180 -10.54 -1.24 -16.06
CA ILE A 180 -10.06 -2.62 -16.24
C ILE A 180 -10.69 -3.26 -17.48
N ALA A 181 -11.96 -3.00 -17.78
CA ALA A 181 -12.62 -3.48 -18.99
C ALA A 181 -11.94 -2.94 -20.27
N LYS A 182 -11.59 -1.66 -20.32
CA LYS A 182 -10.83 -1.07 -21.44
C LYS A 182 -9.44 -1.68 -21.58
N LEU A 183 -8.72 -1.89 -20.47
CA LEU A 183 -7.41 -2.55 -20.50
C LEU A 183 -7.50 -4.01 -20.96
N ASN A 184 -8.58 -4.72 -20.60
CA ASN A 184 -8.83 -6.09 -21.02
C ASN A 184 -9.04 -6.22 -22.53
N MET A 185 -9.62 -5.19 -23.17
CA MET A 185 -9.75 -5.12 -24.63
C MET A 185 -8.38 -4.94 -25.31
N VAL A 186 -7.49 -4.14 -24.71
CA VAL A 186 -6.14 -3.90 -25.25
C VAL A 186 -5.31 -5.17 -25.25
N ASP A 187 -5.40 -5.97 -24.19
CA ASP A 187 -4.58 -7.16 -24.02
C ASP A 187 -5.35 -8.48 -24.18
N CYS A 188 -6.47 -8.47 -24.91
CA CYS A 188 -7.36 -9.62 -25.10
C CYS A 188 -6.63 -10.89 -25.59
N ASN A 189 -5.59 -10.71 -26.41
CA ASN A 189 -4.79 -11.79 -27.00
C ASN A 189 -3.53 -12.15 -26.18
N TYR A 190 -3.35 -11.56 -24.99
CA TYR A 190 -2.15 -11.78 -24.17
C TYR A 190 -2.49 -12.40 -22.82
N LYS A 191 -1.60 -13.27 -22.36
CA LYS A 191 -1.61 -13.77 -20.98
C LYS A 191 -0.96 -12.74 -20.08
N VAL A 192 -1.78 -11.94 -19.42
CA VAL A 192 -1.36 -10.87 -18.52
C VAL A 192 -1.79 -11.18 -17.09
N ASN A 193 -0.99 -10.74 -16.11
CA ASN A 193 -1.29 -10.82 -14.69
C ASN A 193 -1.49 -9.41 -14.13
N TRP A 194 -2.62 -9.20 -13.45
CA TRP A 194 -2.96 -7.97 -12.77
C TRP A 194 -3.07 -8.17 -11.26
N VAL A 195 -2.59 -7.19 -10.51
CA VAL A 195 -2.76 -7.10 -9.07
C VAL A 195 -3.36 -5.74 -8.74
N VAL A 196 -4.51 -5.75 -8.08
CA VAL A 196 -5.23 -4.53 -7.70
C VAL A 196 -5.00 -4.27 -6.21
N LYS A 197 -4.27 -3.20 -5.90
CA LYS A 197 -3.80 -2.91 -4.54
C LYS A 197 -4.69 -1.87 -3.85
N HIS A 198 -4.63 -1.84 -2.53
CA HIS A 198 -5.16 -0.75 -1.71
C HIS A 198 -6.62 -0.37 -2.02
N ILE A 199 -7.51 -1.36 -2.11
CA ILE A 199 -8.95 -1.10 -2.28
C ILE A 199 -9.59 -0.87 -0.92
N HIS A 200 -10.25 0.26 -0.73
CA HIS A 200 -11.15 0.45 0.40
C HIS A 200 -12.40 -0.45 0.26
N PRO A 201 -12.85 -1.17 1.30
CA PRO A 201 -13.93 -2.14 1.18
C PRO A 201 -15.25 -1.58 0.64
N LYS A 202 -15.59 -0.33 0.95
CA LYS A 202 -16.77 0.33 0.33
C LYS A 202 -16.78 0.24 -1.21
N PHE A 203 -15.62 0.27 -1.87
CA PHE A 203 -15.51 0.16 -3.32
C PHE A 203 -15.52 -1.29 -3.81
N ILE A 204 -14.97 -2.23 -3.02
CA ILE A 204 -15.09 -3.65 -3.37
C ILE A 204 -16.54 -4.13 -3.26
N ILE A 205 -17.28 -3.63 -2.25
CA ILE A 205 -18.71 -3.88 -2.07
C ILE A 205 -19.50 -3.25 -3.23
N LYS A 206 -19.26 -1.96 -3.52
CA LYS A 206 -19.94 -1.23 -4.60
C LYS A 206 -19.76 -1.90 -5.97
N TYR A 207 -18.56 -2.37 -6.28
CA TYR A 207 -18.22 -2.90 -7.60
C TYR A 207 -18.15 -4.44 -7.64
N LYS A 208 -18.75 -5.14 -6.67
CA LYS A 208 -18.63 -6.60 -6.52
C LYS A 208 -18.91 -7.36 -7.82
N ASP A 209 -20.07 -7.14 -8.42
CA ASP A 209 -20.51 -7.91 -9.59
C ASP A 209 -19.68 -7.59 -10.83
N ASP A 210 -19.34 -6.32 -11.03
CA ASP A 210 -18.48 -5.89 -12.13
C ASP A 210 -17.07 -6.47 -12.00
N LEU A 211 -16.49 -6.43 -10.80
CA LEU A 211 -15.17 -7.00 -10.52
C LEU A 211 -15.17 -8.52 -10.73
N ILE A 212 -16.21 -9.23 -10.29
CA ILE A 212 -16.38 -10.66 -10.56
C ILE A 212 -16.44 -10.90 -12.07
N HIS A 213 -17.26 -10.15 -12.80
CA HIS A 213 -17.41 -10.30 -14.25
C HIS A 213 -16.06 -10.10 -14.97
N ILE A 214 -15.35 -9.02 -14.68
CA ILE A 214 -14.08 -8.69 -15.33
C ILE A 214 -12.97 -9.68 -14.96
N ALA A 215 -12.94 -10.15 -13.71
CA ALA A 215 -11.96 -11.09 -13.24
C ALA A 215 -12.13 -12.52 -13.83
N LYS A 216 -13.28 -12.85 -14.44
CA LYS A 216 -13.47 -14.12 -15.18
C LYS A 216 -12.51 -14.28 -16.36
N SER A 217 -11.93 -13.18 -16.87
CA SER A 217 -10.80 -13.21 -17.81
C SER A 217 -9.58 -13.98 -17.27
N GLY A 218 -9.52 -14.19 -15.95
CA GLY A 218 -8.41 -14.84 -15.26
C GLY A 218 -7.17 -13.98 -15.17
N LYS A 219 -7.20 -12.71 -15.60
CA LYS A 219 -6.04 -11.80 -15.58
C LYS A 219 -5.77 -11.23 -14.19
N ILE A 220 -6.82 -10.94 -13.41
CA ILE A 220 -6.68 -10.50 -12.01
C ILE A 220 -6.23 -11.68 -11.15
N LYS A 221 -5.00 -11.60 -10.65
CA LYS A 221 -4.38 -12.65 -9.82
C LYS A 221 -4.51 -12.38 -8.34
N GLU A 222 -4.57 -11.12 -7.95
CA GLU A 222 -4.63 -10.74 -6.54
C GLU A 222 -5.40 -9.43 -6.34
N ILE A 223 -6.24 -9.40 -5.31
CA ILE A 223 -6.93 -8.20 -4.83
C ILE A 223 -6.54 -7.96 -3.36
N ILE A 224 -6.19 -6.71 -3.04
CA ILE A 224 -5.88 -6.28 -1.68
C ILE A 224 -7.02 -5.40 -1.14
N CYS A 225 -7.91 -5.99 -0.34
CA CYS A 225 -9.01 -5.30 0.31
C CYS A 225 -8.62 -4.93 1.74
N CYS A 226 -8.41 -3.65 2.03
CA CYS A 226 -7.85 -3.21 3.31
C CYS A 226 -8.96 -2.99 4.33
N PHE A 227 -9.46 -4.04 5.00
CA PHE A 227 -10.59 -3.91 5.93
C PHE A 227 -10.24 -3.33 7.31
N GLN A 228 -8.96 -3.35 7.69
CA GLN A 228 -8.41 -2.77 8.92
C GLN A 228 -8.78 -3.48 10.24
N SER A 229 -10.06 -3.70 10.53
CA SER A 229 -10.52 -4.34 11.78
C SER A 229 -11.73 -5.25 11.54
N GLY A 230 -11.85 -6.31 12.34
CA GLY A 230 -13.03 -7.17 12.37
C GLY A 230 -14.10 -6.78 13.39
N SER A 231 -13.93 -5.66 14.12
CA SER A 231 -14.95 -5.12 15.04
C SER A 231 -15.69 -3.97 14.38
N ASN A 232 -17.02 -4.06 14.27
CA ASN A 232 -17.84 -2.96 13.75
C ASN A 232 -17.72 -1.68 14.59
N ARG A 233 -17.57 -1.79 15.91
CA ARG A 233 -17.34 -0.64 16.80
C ARG A 233 -16.02 0.07 16.45
N LEU A 234 -14.96 -0.69 16.21
CA LEU A 234 -13.67 -0.11 15.80
C LEU A 234 -13.75 0.44 14.38
N LEU A 235 -14.43 -0.23 13.46
CA LEU A 235 -14.67 0.28 12.11
C LEU A 235 -15.39 1.63 12.13
N GLU A 236 -16.40 1.80 12.98
CA GLU A 236 -17.09 3.08 13.20
C GLU A 236 -16.13 4.16 13.72
N LEU A 237 -15.35 3.86 14.77
CA LEU A 237 -14.33 4.78 15.29
C LEU A 237 -13.22 5.10 14.28
N MET A 238 -12.92 4.16 13.39
CA MET A 238 -12.00 4.33 12.26
C MET A 238 -12.62 5.14 11.11
N ASN A 239 -13.90 5.54 11.23
CA ASN A 239 -14.71 6.19 10.21
C ASN A 239 -14.78 5.39 8.90
N ARG A 240 -15.14 4.10 9.04
CA ARG A 240 -15.24 3.14 7.94
C ARG A 240 -16.71 3.01 7.54
N GLN A 241 -17.00 3.28 6.29
CA GLN A 241 -18.36 3.27 5.74
C GLN A 241 -18.77 1.86 5.27
N HIS A 242 -18.58 0.85 6.12
CA HIS A 242 -19.00 -0.55 5.91
C HIS A 242 -18.98 -1.31 7.22
N THR A 243 -19.73 -2.41 7.28
CA THR A 243 -19.62 -3.42 8.32
C THR A 243 -18.66 -4.54 7.92
N ILE A 244 -18.18 -5.32 8.89
CA ILE A 244 -17.32 -6.47 8.59
C ILE A 244 -18.11 -7.59 7.90
N GLU A 245 -19.41 -7.72 8.18
CA GLU A 245 -20.28 -8.69 7.54
C GLU A 245 -20.36 -8.45 6.02
N GLU A 246 -20.59 -7.20 5.59
CA GLU A 246 -20.60 -6.83 4.17
C GLU A 246 -19.29 -7.18 3.47
N VAL A 247 -18.17 -6.96 4.15
CA VAL A 247 -16.83 -7.31 3.62
C VAL A 247 -16.67 -8.82 3.50
N ILE A 248 -17.05 -9.58 4.53
CA ILE A 248 -16.95 -11.05 4.52
C ILE A 248 -17.79 -11.64 3.40
N GLU A 249 -19.05 -11.21 3.27
CA GLU A 249 -19.96 -11.68 2.21
C GLU A 249 -19.41 -11.35 0.83
N THR A 250 -19.00 -10.10 0.60
CA THR A 250 -18.43 -9.67 -0.69
C THR A 250 -17.19 -10.48 -1.07
N LEU A 251 -16.27 -10.70 -0.13
CA LEU A 251 -15.03 -11.44 -0.41
C LEU A 251 -15.29 -12.95 -0.60
N LYS A 252 -16.29 -13.52 0.08
CA LYS A 252 -16.72 -14.91 -0.15
C LYS A 252 -17.31 -15.07 -1.55
N ASP A 253 -18.17 -14.17 -1.99
CA ASP A 253 -18.75 -14.19 -3.33
C ASP A 253 -17.66 -14.11 -4.41
N ILE A 254 -16.70 -13.19 -4.24
CA ILE A 254 -15.55 -13.04 -5.14
C ILE A 254 -14.75 -14.35 -5.20
N ARG A 255 -14.47 -14.97 -4.06
CA ARG A 255 -13.72 -16.24 -4.00
C ARG A 255 -14.48 -17.40 -4.60
N GLN A 256 -15.80 -17.49 -4.36
CA GLN A 256 -16.64 -18.54 -4.92
C GLN A 256 -16.68 -18.43 -6.45
N ALA A 257 -16.81 -17.22 -6.99
CA ALA A 257 -16.79 -16.99 -8.43
C ALA A 257 -15.39 -17.17 -9.04
N LEU A 258 -14.32 -16.94 -8.26
CA LEU A 258 -12.94 -16.93 -8.72
C LEU A 258 -12.03 -17.75 -7.79
N PRO A 259 -12.13 -19.10 -7.78
CA PRO A 259 -11.44 -19.93 -6.77
C PRO A 259 -9.91 -19.81 -6.74
N LYS A 260 -9.30 -19.31 -7.82
CA LYS A 260 -7.84 -19.14 -7.95
C LYS A 260 -7.36 -17.72 -7.61
N ILE A 261 -8.26 -16.79 -7.28
CA ILE A 261 -7.89 -15.42 -6.95
C ILE A 261 -7.23 -15.39 -5.57
N LYS A 262 -6.11 -14.68 -5.47
CA LYS A 262 -5.50 -14.40 -4.17
C LYS A 262 -6.20 -13.21 -3.54
N LEU A 263 -6.60 -13.35 -2.27
CA LEU A 263 -7.10 -12.24 -1.49
C LEU A 263 -6.08 -11.88 -0.42
N ALA A 264 -5.74 -10.60 -0.37
CA ALA A 264 -4.92 -10.03 0.67
C ALA A 264 -5.64 -8.88 1.39
N THR A 265 -5.16 -8.55 2.59
CA THR A 265 -5.72 -7.47 3.40
C THR A 265 -4.64 -6.76 4.21
N ASN A 266 -4.98 -5.58 4.70
CA ASN A 266 -4.25 -4.86 5.73
C ASN A 266 -5.11 -4.80 6.99
N ILE A 267 -4.50 -5.05 8.15
CA ILE A 267 -5.12 -4.88 9.46
C ILE A 267 -4.31 -3.90 10.32
N ILE A 268 -4.99 -3.10 11.14
CA ILE A 268 -4.37 -2.25 12.15
C ILE A 268 -4.45 -2.96 13.49
N VAL A 269 -3.33 -3.08 14.18
CA VAL A 269 -3.23 -3.69 15.50
C VAL A 269 -2.92 -2.60 16.52
N GLY A 270 -3.70 -2.52 17.59
CA GLY A 270 -3.52 -1.51 18.64
C GLY A 270 -4.25 -0.21 18.41
N PHE A 271 -5.30 -0.18 17.58
CA PHE A 271 -6.11 1.03 17.44
C PHE A 271 -6.66 1.46 18.82
N PRO A 272 -6.79 2.77 19.11
CA PRO A 272 -7.26 3.23 20.41
C PRO A 272 -8.58 2.56 20.81
N THR A 273 -8.68 2.20 22.09
CA THR A 273 -9.79 1.45 22.69
C THR A 273 -9.94 -0.02 22.26
N GLU A 274 -9.08 -0.57 21.39
CA GLU A 274 -9.20 -1.97 20.93
C GLU A 274 -9.08 -2.95 22.10
N THR A 275 -10.13 -3.75 22.33
CA THR A 275 -10.12 -4.82 23.34
C THR A 275 -9.51 -6.11 22.79
N ASN A 276 -9.25 -7.09 23.67
CA ASN A 276 -8.74 -8.39 23.24
C ASN A 276 -9.78 -9.18 22.44
N GLU A 277 -11.06 -9.01 22.76
CA GLU A 277 -12.19 -9.62 22.05
C GLU A 277 -12.28 -9.09 20.62
N GLU A 278 -12.13 -7.77 20.42
CA GLU A 278 -12.17 -7.15 19.09
C GLU A 278 -10.96 -7.47 18.23
N PHE A 279 -9.79 -7.56 18.86
CA PHE A 279 -8.60 -8.10 18.21
C PHE A 279 -8.84 -9.55 17.77
N ASN A 280 -9.44 -10.38 18.61
CA ASN A 280 -9.80 -11.76 18.24
C ASN A 280 -10.87 -11.80 17.14
N GLN A 281 -11.88 -10.92 17.14
CA GLN A 281 -12.84 -10.79 16.05
C GLN A 281 -12.13 -10.52 14.72
N THR A 282 -11.12 -9.64 14.71
CA THR A 282 -10.26 -9.37 13.55
C THR A 282 -9.57 -10.63 13.03
N LEU A 283 -9.02 -11.47 13.91
CA LEU A 283 -8.41 -12.74 13.52
C LEU A 283 -9.43 -13.73 12.95
N LEU A 284 -10.63 -13.81 13.53
CA LEU A 284 -11.68 -14.74 13.09
C LEU A 284 -12.20 -14.43 11.66
N VAL A 285 -12.02 -13.20 11.16
CA VAL A 285 -12.33 -12.88 9.75
C VAL A 285 -11.51 -13.75 8.79
N PHE A 286 -10.28 -14.09 9.15
CA PHE A 286 -9.39 -14.90 8.31
C PHE A 286 -9.87 -16.33 8.15
N ASP A 287 -10.52 -16.89 9.16
CA ASP A 287 -11.15 -18.22 9.10
C ASP A 287 -12.42 -18.22 8.24
N LYS A 288 -13.11 -17.08 8.14
CA LYS A 288 -14.33 -16.95 7.35
C LYS A 288 -14.03 -16.73 5.86
N VAL A 289 -13.02 -15.91 5.56
CA VAL A 289 -12.72 -15.51 4.17
C VAL A 289 -11.68 -16.43 3.55
N TYR A 290 -10.67 -16.91 4.29
CA TYR A 290 -9.47 -17.63 3.81
C TYR A 290 -8.44 -16.78 3.06
N PHE A 291 -7.99 -15.66 3.62
CA PHE A 291 -6.99 -14.79 2.96
C PHE A 291 -5.65 -15.51 2.72
N ASP A 292 -5.00 -15.18 1.60
CA ASP A 292 -3.68 -15.70 1.24
C ASP A 292 -2.56 -14.90 1.92
N ARG A 293 -2.80 -13.59 2.12
CA ARG A 293 -1.82 -12.66 2.67
C ARG A 293 -2.43 -11.61 3.57
N VAL A 294 -1.69 -11.22 4.61
CA VAL A 294 -2.00 -10.10 5.49
C VAL A 294 -0.81 -9.19 5.71
N HIS A 295 -1.06 -7.89 5.69
CA HIS A 295 -0.15 -6.90 6.21
C HIS A 295 -0.65 -6.40 7.56
N MET A 296 0.11 -6.65 8.63
CA MET A 296 -0.17 -6.08 9.94
C MET A 296 0.53 -4.73 10.07
N ILE A 297 -0.25 -3.71 10.42
CA ILE A 297 0.22 -2.34 10.63
C ILE A 297 0.02 -2.06 12.12
N LYS A 298 1.09 -1.71 12.83
CA LYS A 298 0.94 -1.22 14.21
C LYS A 298 0.30 0.16 14.14
N TYR A 299 -0.68 0.41 15.02
CA TYR A 299 -1.26 1.74 15.13
C TYR A 299 -0.16 2.76 15.50
N TYR A 300 -0.17 3.90 14.80
CA TYR A 300 0.73 5.01 15.05
C TYR A 300 -0.10 6.27 15.31
N ASP A 301 0.18 6.93 16.44
CA ASP A 301 -0.58 8.08 16.92
C ASP A 301 -0.16 9.40 16.25
N ALA A 302 -0.37 9.47 14.93
CA ALA A 302 0.01 10.63 14.12
C ALA A 302 -0.72 11.91 14.59
N GLU A 303 0.02 13.02 14.74
CA GLU A 303 -0.52 14.33 15.17
C GLU A 303 -1.73 14.75 14.34
N GLY A 304 -1.65 14.56 13.02
CA GLY A 304 -2.68 14.91 12.06
C GLY A 304 -3.78 13.86 11.90
N SER A 305 -3.86 12.83 12.74
CA SER A 305 -4.96 11.86 12.67
C SER A 305 -6.05 12.20 13.70
N ASP A 306 -7.33 12.09 13.32
CA ASP A 306 -8.45 12.34 14.23
C ASP A 306 -8.48 11.28 15.36
N SER A 307 -7.97 10.08 15.07
CA SER A 307 -7.80 8.99 16.03
C SER A 307 -6.90 9.35 17.20
N ARG A 308 -6.10 10.43 17.08
CA ARG A 308 -5.27 10.96 18.17
C ARG A 308 -6.06 11.31 19.40
N LEU A 309 -7.27 11.82 19.23
CA LEU A 309 -8.15 12.24 20.32
C LEU A 309 -8.89 11.06 20.99
N ILE A 310 -8.79 9.85 20.43
CA ILE A 310 -9.46 8.66 20.96
C ILE A 310 -8.58 8.03 22.05
N ILE A 311 -9.17 7.81 23.23
CA ILE A 311 -8.53 7.32 24.46
C ILE A 311 -9.39 6.16 25.00
N PRO A 312 -8.81 5.12 25.65
CA PRO A 312 -7.38 4.94 25.92
C PRO A 312 -6.58 4.46 24.71
N LYS A 313 -5.31 4.86 24.65
CA LYS A 313 -4.33 4.27 23.74
C LYS A 313 -3.95 2.87 24.21
N ILE A 314 -3.54 2.02 23.27
CA ILE A 314 -3.02 0.68 23.56
C ILE A 314 -1.51 0.79 23.75
N THR A 315 -0.97 0.18 24.81
CA THR A 315 0.48 0.22 25.08
C THR A 315 1.26 -0.57 24.04
N ASP A 316 2.50 -0.17 23.76
CA ASP A 316 3.38 -0.86 22.82
C ASP A 316 3.59 -2.33 23.20
N GLU A 317 3.61 -2.64 24.49
CA GLU A 317 3.69 -4.00 25.03
C GLU A 317 2.48 -4.84 24.63
N SER A 318 1.27 -4.28 24.75
CA SER A 318 0.03 -4.92 24.33
C SER A 318 -0.01 -5.11 22.80
N ILE A 319 0.40 -4.09 22.03
CA ILE A 319 0.52 -4.19 20.57
C ILE A 319 1.51 -5.29 20.17
N ALA A 320 2.68 -5.34 20.80
CA ALA A 320 3.70 -6.36 20.54
C ALA A 320 3.19 -7.77 20.87
N SER A 321 2.47 -7.92 21.99
CA SER A 321 1.82 -9.17 22.39
C SER A 321 0.77 -9.62 21.36
N ARG A 322 -0.11 -8.71 20.91
CA ARG A 322 -1.11 -8.96 19.87
C ARG A 322 -0.46 -9.35 18.55
N ILE A 323 0.58 -8.65 18.10
CA ILE A 323 1.34 -8.99 16.90
C ILE A 323 1.95 -10.40 17.01
N LYS A 324 2.52 -10.78 18.16
CA LYS A 324 3.06 -12.13 18.38
C LYS A 324 1.95 -13.19 18.27
N THR A 325 0.79 -12.93 18.86
CA THR A 325 -0.40 -13.79 18.77
C THR A 325 -0.89 -13.92 17.33
N ALA A 326 -1.04 -12.82 16.60
CA ALA A 326 -1.43 -12.82 15.20
C ALA A 326 -0.44 -13.61 14.31
N LYS A 327 0.87 -13.42 14.50
CA LYS A 327 1.90 -14.18 13.78
C LYS A 327 1.76 -15.69 14.00
N LYS A 328 1.51 -16.13 15.24
CA LYS A 328 1.25 -17.55 15.55
C LYS A 328 -0.02 -18.04 14.86
N PHE A 329 -1.10 -17.26 14.95
CA PHE A 329 -2.39 -17.55 14.31
C PHE A 329 -2.27 -17.74 12.79
N PHE A 330 -1.60 -16.80 12.09
CA PHE A 330 -1.41 -16.86 10.64
C PHE A 330 -0.47 -17.99 10.22
N LYS A 331 0.62 -18.23 10.99
CA LYS A 331 1.54 -19.35 10.73
C LYS A 331 0.83 -20.71 10.77
N GLN A 332 -0.06 -20.92 11.74
CA GLN A 332 -0.85 -22.15 11.87
C GLN A 332 -1.82 -22.38 10.70
N ARG A 333 -2.21 -21.30 10.00
CA ARG A 333 -3.16 -21.34 8.87
C ARG A 333 -2.47 -21.26 7.51
N GLY A 334 -1.14 -21.22 7.47
CA GLY A 334 -0.38 -21.06 6.22
C GLY A 334 -0.58 -19.71 5.53
N ILE A 335 -1.08 -18.69 6.25
CA ILE A 335 -1.31 -17.35 5.70
C ILE A 335 0.01 -16.59 5.68
N TYR A 336 0.38 -16.03 4.53
CA TYR A 336 1.60 -15.22 4.44
C TYR A 336 1.39 -13.87 5.14
N PHE A 337 2.29 -13.49 6.05
CA PHE A 337 2.17 -12.24 6.79
C PHE A 337 3.42 -11.38 6.72
N GLN A 338 3.20 -10.07 6.74
CA GLN A 338 4.23 -9.06 6.94
C GLN A 338 3.82 -8.13 8.08
N THR A 339 4.80 -7.58 8.78
CA THR A 339 4.57 -6.53 9.79
C THR A 339 5.31 -5.29 9.33
N ARG A 340 4.61 -4.15 9.28
CA ARG A 340 5.25 -2.84 9.18
C ARG A 340 5.45 -2.31 10.59
N ASP A 341 6.66 -1.88 10.87
CA ASP A 341 6.99 -1.16 12.09
C ASP A 341 6.41 0.24 12.10
#